data_AF-A0A931AMZ7-F1
#
_entry.id   AF-A0A931AMZ7-F1
#
_cell.length_a   1.000
_cell.length_b   1.000
_cell.length_c   1.000
_cell.angle_alpha   90.00
_cell.angle_beta   90.00
_cell.angle_gamma   90.00
#
_symmetry.space_group_name_H-M   'P 1'
#
loop_
_entity.id
_entity.type
_entity.pdbx_description
1 polymer ?
#
loop_
_entity_poly.entity_id
_entity_poly.type
_entity_poly.pdbx_seq_one_letter_code
_entity_poly.pdbx_strand_id
1 'polypeptide(L)'
;MGGGAEAAGAHWRLVLFAGAMLASLPVQYVGGVDGRTLAGFLGLEGGDAMLAFLAVSGGILLAIPAMAPASRWGRLLDAPRRLTDGAARLVLPALVGLAGTYVLLAPLGPVFHRLVPTSERAMAGIVSAALALPFFLALEGLLRRGNLLVAVAGSLAGRLLAVIVVYVGLVLGVFQDIVGLYAMFLGVLLLLFEPLAAAAYAAGRDPRVAALIQAGLLGWIVAVMVPWSG
;
A
#
# COMPACT_ATOMS: atom_id res chain seq x y z
N MET A 1 4.36 8.24 33.60
CA MET A 1 4.54 9.50 32.84
C MET A 1 5.11 9.26 31.43
N GLY A 2 4.62 8.27 30.68
CA GLY A 2 5.16 7.90 29.35
C GLY A 2 4.32 8.31 28.12
N GLY A 3 3.08 8.78 28.31
CA GLY A 3 2.14 8.98 27.20
C GLY A 3 2.42 10.17 26.28
N GLY A 4 3.07 11.23 26.77
CA GLY A 4 3.29 12.45 25.98
C GLY A 4 4.31 12.28 24.83
N ALA A 5 5.37 11.50 25.06
CA ALA A 5 6.40 11.26 24.05
C ALA A 5 5.93 10.28 22.95
N GLU A 6 5.11 9.28 23.31
CA GLU A 6 4.51 8.36 22.34
C GLU A 6 3.44 9.04 21.48
N ALA A 7 2.60 9.89 22.07
CA ALA A 7 1.58 10.65 21.33
C ALA A 7 2.23 11.66 20.36
N ALA A 8 3.20 12.45 20.82
CA ALA A 8 3.99 13.32 19.94
C ALA A 8 4.66 12.51 18.80
N GLY A 9 5.15 11.30 19.14
CA GLY A 9 5.70 10.30 18.26
C GLY A 9 4.75 9.82 17.14
N ALA A 10 3.47 9.65 17.45
CA ALA A 10 2.47 9.22 16.49
C ALA A 10 2.07 10.35 15.51
N HIS A 11 1.94 11.57 16.03
CA HIS A 11 1.50 12.72 15.25
C HIS A 11 2.48 13.07 14.13
N TRP A 12 3.79 13.11 14.42
CA TRP A 12 4.77 13.46 13.39
C TRP A 12 4.87 12.41 12.28
N ARG A 13 4.66 11.13 12.59
CA ARG A 13 4.67 10.04 11.61
C ARG A 13 3.50 10.14 10.65
N LEU A 14 2.30 10.46 11.17
CA LEU A 14 1.14 10.74 10.34
C LEU A 14 1.36 11.99 9.47
N VAL A 15 1.99 13.04 10.00
CA VAL A 15 2.33 14.24 9.23
C VAL A 15 3.32 13.92 8.11
N LEU A 16 4.34 13.10 8.36
CA LEU A 16 5.28 12.68 7.30
C LEU A 16 4.60 11.81 6.25
N PHE A 17 3.76 10.87 6.68
CA PHE A 17 2.98 10.03 5.78
C PHE A 17 2.09 10.88 4.88
N ALA A 18 1.30 11.81 5.47
CA ALA A 18 0.49 12.77 4.74
C ALA A 18 1.35 13.62 3.80
N GLY A 19 2.47 14.15 4.30
CA GLY A 19 3.36 15.04 3.55
C GLY A 19 3.92 14.36 2.30
N ALA A 20 4.34 13.09 2.40
CA ALA A 20 4.83 12.35 1.23
C ALA A 20 3.73 12.02 0.23
N MET A 21 2.51 11.69 0.70
CA MET A 21 1.36 11.49 -0.18
C MET A 21 0.90 12.79 -0.85
N LEU A 22 0.96 13.93 -0.16
CA LEU A 22 0.67 15.22 -0.76
C LEU A 22 1.77 15.63 -1.75
N ALA A 23 3.03 15.36 -1.43
CA ALA A 23 4.16 15.63 -2.32
C ALA A 23 4.15 14.78 -3.59
N SER A 24 3.46 13.62 -3.60
CA SER A 24 3.30 12.82 -4.81
C SER A 24 2.19 13.35 -5.74
N LEU A 25 1.24 14.16 -5.25
CA LEU A 25 0.15 14.72 -6.08
C LEU A 25 0.66 15.56 -7.27
N PRO A 26 1.62 16.50 -7.11
CA PRO A 26 2.18 17.23 -8.24
C PRO A 26 2.87 16.32 -9.27
N VAL A 27 3.51 15.24 -8.81
CA VAL A 27 4.17 14.27 -9.70
C VAL A 27 3.14 13.56 -10.59
N GLN A 28 1.93 13.34 -10.10
CA GLN A 28 0.83 12.79 -10.91
C GLN A 28 0.33 13.78 -11.95
N TYR A 29 0.48 15.09 -11.70
CA TYR A 29 0.05 16.17 -12.57
C TYR A 29 1.06 16.50 -13.70
N VAL A 30 2.37 16.42 -13.44
CA VAL A 30 3.46 16.84 -14.37
C VAL A 30 3.61 15.95 -15.62
N GLY A 31 2.82 14.88 -15.76
CA GLY A 31 2.90 13.93 -16.88
C GLY A 31 2.08 14.26 -18.15
N GLY A 32 1.36 15.39 -18.24
CA GLY A 32 0.38 15.61 -19.32
C GLY A 32 0.57 16.91 -20.11
N VAL A 33 1.08 16.82 -21.34
CA VAL A 33 1.02 17.94 -22.30
C VAL A 33 -0.28 17.89 -23.11
N ASP A 34 -0.83 16.71 -23.45
CA ASP A 34 -2.16 16.60 -24.09
C ASP A 34 -2.90 15.27 -23.72
N GLY A 35 -2.39 14.54 -22.71
CA GLY A 35 -2.84 13.23 -22.21
C GLY A 35 -2.54 13.08 -20.71
N ARG A 36 -3.55 13.38 -19.88
CA ARG A 36 -3.45 14.29 -18.72
C ARG A 36 -2.97 13.72 -17.36
N THR A 37 -2.20 12.64 -17.29
CA THR A 37 -1.58 12.15 -16.02
C THR A 37 -0.34 11.30 -16.31
N LEU A 38 0.48 10.99 -15.29
CA LEU A 38 1.56 9.99 -15.41
C LEU A 38 1.03 8.63 -15.93
N ALA A 39 -0.20 8.26 -15.57
CA ALA A 39 -0.89 7.10 -16.12
C ALA A 39 -1.15 7.24 -17.63
N GLY A 40 -1.59 8.42 -18.08
CA GLY A 40 -1.71 8.73 -19.52
C GLY A 40 -0.39 8.62 -20.29
N PHE A 41 0.73 9.07 -19.71
CA PHE A 41 2.07 8.92 -20.30
C PHE A 41 2.52 7.45 -20.41
N LEU A 42 2.13 6.63 -19.43
CA LEU A 42 2.46 5.20 -19.40
C LEU A 42 1.46 4.32 -20.19
N GLY A 43 0.43 4.91 -20.81
CA GLY A 43 -0.60 4.17 -21.55
C GLY A 43 -1.55 3.36 -20.66
N LEU A 44 -1.72 3.82 -19.43
CA LEU A 44 -2.35 3.09 -18.33
C LEU A 44 -3.80 3.59 -18.10
N GLU A 45 -4.77 2.67 -17.97
CA GLU A 45 -6.20 2.99 -17.75
C GLU A 45 -6.45 3.46 -16.30
N GLY A 46 -7.62 4.04 -15.99
CA GLY A 46 -7.89 4.75 -14.72
C GLY A 46 -7.55 4.02 -13.40
N GLY A 47 -7.48 2.68 -13.39
CA GLY A 47 -7.04 1.87 -12.24
C GLY A 47 -5.54 1.98 -11.94
N ASP A 48 -4.74 2.26 -12.95
CA ASP A 48 -3.28 2.30 -12.85
C ASP A 48 -2.73 3.62 -12.30
N ALA A 49 -3.49 4.71 -12.45
CA ALA A 49 -3.16 6.00 -11.81
C ALA A 49 -3.08 5.85 -10.29
N MET A 50 -3.92 4.98 -9.71
CA MET A 50 -3.89 4.67 -8.29
C MET A 50 -2.64 3.87 -7.91
N LEU A 51 -2.28 2.85 -8.70
CA LEU A 51 -1.05 2.08 -8.47
C LEU A 51 0.20 2.94 -8.60
N ALA A 52 0.25 3.83 -9.60
CA ALA A 52 1.32 4.81 -9.76
C ALA A 52 1.40 5.77 -8.57
N PHE A 53 0.26 6.26 -8.08
CA PHE A 53 0.20 7.10 -6.89
C PHE A 53 0.72 6.40 -5.64
N LEU A 54 0.31 5.14 -5.39
CA LEU A 54 0.83 4.35 -4.29
C LEU A 54 2.34 4.13 -4.44
N ALA A 55 2.80 3.71 -5.62
CA ALA A 55 4.21 3.46 -5.90
C ALA A 55 5.08 4.70 -5.64
N VAL A 56 4.69 5.87 -6.17
CA VAL A 56 5.41 7.13 -6.00
C VAL A 56 5.40 7.57 -4.53
N SER A 57 4.24 7.53 -3.87
CA SER A 57 4.12 7.92 -2.46
C SER A 57 4.98 7.05 -1.54
N GLY A 58 4.94 5.72 -1.76
CA GLY A 58 5.79 4.77 -1.05
C GLY A 58 7.27 4.97 -1.35
N GLY A 59 7.62 5.22 -2.61
CA GLY A 59 8.99 5.52 -3.04
C GLY A 59 9.56 6.76 -2.35
N ILE A 60 8.79 7.85 -2.30
CA ILE A 60 9.18 9.08 -1.58
C ILE A 60 9.45 8.77 -0.11
N LEU A 61 8.53 8.07 0.56
CA LEU A 61 8.68 7.72 1.98
C LEU A 61 9.92 6.87 2.26
N LEU A 62 10.22 5.92 1.39
CA LEU A 62 11.39 5.04 1.51
C LEU A 62 12.70 5.75 1.13
N ALA A 63 12.66 6.80 0.31
CA ALA A 63 13.83 7.57 -0.09
C ALA A 63 14.35 8.50 1.02
N ILE A 64 13.47 9.05 1.87
CA ILE A 64 13.84 9.96 2.97
C ILE A 64 14.99 9.41 3.86
N PRO A 65 14.91 8.17 4.39
CA PRO A 65 16.01 7.63 5.20
C PRO A 65 17.27 7.33 4.37
N ALA A 66 17.13 6.98 3.09
CA ALA A 66 18.26 6.68 2.20
C ALA A 66 19.10 7.93 1.85
N MET A 67 18.47 9.10 1.78
CA MET A 67 19.13 10.37 1.43
C MET A 67 19.90 11.00 2.60
N ALA A 68 19.60 10.64 3.84
CA ALA A 68 20.23 11.25 5.01
C ALA A 68 20.41 10.28 6.19
N PRO A 69 21.16 9.18 6.02
CA PRO A 69 21.27 8.11 7.02
C PRO A 69 21.87 8.57 8.36
N ALA A 70 22.79 9.54 8.33
CA ALA A 70 23.43 10.08 9.55
C ALA A 70 22.58 11.14 10.28
N SER A 71 21.53 11.65 9.64
CA SER A 71 20.69 12.71 10.22
C SER A 71 19.82 12.17 11.37
N ARG A 72 19.33 13.07 12.23
CA ARG A 72 18.33 12.71 13.26
C ARG A 72 17.10 12.08 12.60
N TRP A 73 16.76 12.51 11.38
CA TRP A 73 15.68 11.99 10.55
C TRP A 73 15.95 10.58 10.06
N GLY A 74 17.15 10.28 9.53
CA GLY A 74 17.55 8.93 9.11
C GLY A 74 17.53 7.92 10.26
N ARG A 75 18.02 8.31 11.45
CA ARG A 75 18.02 7.44 12.64
C ARG A 75 16.64 7.27 13.31
N LEU A 76 15.71 8.22 13.16
CA LEU A 76 14.33 8.11 13.69
C LEU A 76 13.39 7.38 12.72
N LEU A 77 13.61 7.57 11.43
CA LEU A 77 12.93 6.87 10.32
C LEU A 77 13.59 5.54 9.97
N ASP A 78 14.64 5.14 10.69
CA ASP A 78 15.29 3.84 10.59
C ASP A 78 14.28 2.73 10.98
N ALA A 79 13.42 2.39 10.02
CA ALA A 79 12.74 1.13 9.83
C ALA A 79 12.14 1.17 8.42
N PRO A 80 12.37 0.15 7.57
CA PRO A 80 12.72 -1.23 7.91
C PRO A 80 14.17 -1.57 7.55
N ARG A 81 14.88 -2.44 8.30
CA ARG A 81 16.05 -3.20 7.76
C ARG A 81 15.76 -3.60 6.32
N ARG A 82 16.76 -3.58 5.44
CA ARG A 82 16.55 -3.85 4.01
C ARG A 82 15.67 -5.09 3.84
N LEU A 83 14.72 -5.08 2.89
CA LEU A 83 13.94 -6.27 2.53
C LEU A 83 14.85 -7.49 2.29
N THR A 84 16.06 -7.23 1.78
CA THR A 84 17.12 -8.23 1.56
C THR A 84 17.57 -8.93 2.84
N ASP A 85 17.51 -8.24 3.99
CA ASP A 85 17.90 -8.79 5.29
C ASP A 85 16.78 -9.70 5.80
N GLY A 86 16.81 -10.97 5.37
CA GLY A 86 15.86 -11.99 5.78
C GLY A 86 14.64 -12.14 4.88
N ALA A 87 14.68 -11.68 3.61
CA ALA A 87 13.61 -11.88 2.63
C ALA A 87 13.05 -13.31 2.63
N ALA A 88 13.93 -14.32 2.60
CA ALA A 88 13.55 -15.73 2.63
C ALA A 88 12.71 -16.12 3.86
N ARG A 89 12.93 -15.47 5.02
CA ARG A 89 12.15 -15.70 6.24
C ARG A 89 10.77 -15.06 6.20
N LEU A 90 10.57 -14.07 5.33
CA LEU A 90 9.30 -13.37 5.13
C LEU A 90 8.41 -14.05 4.08
N VAL A 91 9.01 -14.79 3.14
CA VAL A 91 8.29 -15.48 2.05
C VAL A 91 7.28 -16.48 2.58
N LEU A 92 7.69 -17.39 3.48
CA LEU A 92 6.80 -18.43 4.01
C LEU A 92 5.56 -17.85 4.72
N PRO A 93 5.69 -16.94 5.71
CA PRO A 93 4.51 -16.38 6.39
C PRO A 93 3.64 -15.51 5.46
N ALA A 94 4.24 -14.82 4.48
CA ALA A 94 3.47 -14.08 3.48
C ALA A 94 2.66 -15.03 2.58
N LEU A 95 3.27 -16.11 2.10
CA LEU A 95 2.59 -17.15 1.31
C LEU A 95 1.48 -17.83 2.10
N VAL A 96 1.72 -18.15 3.38
CA VAL A 96 0.69 -18.74 4.25
C VAL A 96 -0.48 -17.77 4.45
N GLY A 97 -0.21 -16.47 4.68
CA GLY A 97 -1.27 -15.46 4.80
C GLY A 97 -2.09 -15.32 3.51
N LEU A 98 -1.42 -15.35 2.35
CA LEU A 98 -2.05 -15.24 1.04
C LEU A 98 -2.86 -16.50 0.70
N ALA A 99 -2.29 -17.69 0.95
CA ALA A 99 -2.97 -18.97 0.78
C ALA A 99 -4.17 -19.12 1.72
N GLY A 100 -4.04 -18.71 2.98
CA GLY A 100 -5.15 -18.69 3.94
C GLY A 100 -6.28 -17.78 3.47
N THR A 101 -5.95 -16.61 2.91
CA THR A 101 -6.96 -15.71 2.32
C THR A 101 -7.64 -16.35 1.11
N TYR A 102 -6.88 -17.00 0.24
CA TYR A 102 -7.43 -17.75 -0.90
C TYR A 102 -8.40 -18.85 -0.43
N VAL A 103 -8.02 -19.65 0.58
CA VAL A 103 -8.87 -20.73 1.12
C VAL A 103 -10.13 -20.18 1.78
N LEU A 104 -10.07 -19.02 2.44
CA LEU A 104 -11.24 -18.37 3.05
C LEU A 104 -12.19 -17.80 1.99
N LEU A 105 -11.66 -17.36 0.85
CA LEU A 105 -12.46 -16.85 -0.26
C LEU A 105 -12.99 -17.97 -1.17
N ALA A 106 -12.32 -19.12 -1.23
CA ALA A 106 -12.64 -20.27 -2.10
C ALA A 106 -14.08 -20.80 -2.02
N PRO A 107 -14.77 -20.84 -0.85
CA PRO A 107 -16.13 -21.36 -0.73
C PRO A 107 -17.20 -20.44 -1.33
N LEU A 108 -16.88 -19.19 -1.68
CA LEU A 108 -17.85 -18.18 -2.09
C LEU A 108 -18.33 -18.31 -3.55
N GLY A 109 -18.15 -19.45 -4.24
CA GLY A 109 -18.54 -19.46 -5.64
C GLY A 109 -18.75 -20.78 -6.37
N PRO A 110 -19.93 -20.85 -6.96
CA PRO A 110 -20.13 -21.37 -8.32
C PRO A 110 -19.42 -20.54 -9.43
N VAL A 111 -18.70 -19.45 -9.12
CA VAL A 111 -18.07 -18.49 -10.07
C VAL A 111 -16.58 -18.81 -10.39
N PHE A 112 -16.02 -19.89 -9.82
CA PHE A 112 -14.56 -20.08 -9.64
C PHE A 112 -13.73 -20.51 -10.85
N HIS A 113 -14.31 -20.78 -12.03
CA HIS A 113 -13.51 -21.03 -13.24
C HIS A 113 -12.71 -19.79 -13.70
N ARG A 114 -13.04 -18.59 -13.19
CA ARG A 114 -12.36 -17.32 -13.52
C ARG A 114 -11.29 -16.87 -12.52
N LEU A 115 -11.13 -17.60 -11.40
CA LEU A 115 -10.23 -17.22 -10.31
C LEU A 115 -8.83 -17.85 -10.39
N VAL A 116 -8.61 -18.80 -11.30
CA VAL A 116 -7.27 -19.21 -11.70
C VAL A 116 -6.77 -18.16 -12.68
N PRO A 117 -5.77 -17.33 -12.31
CA PRO A 117 -5.27 -16.31 -13.22
C PRO A 117 -4.61 -17.01 -14.42
N THR A 118 -4.90 -16.56 -15.64
CA THR A 118 -4.04 -16.85 -16.79
C THR A 118 -2.63 -16.33 -16.52
N SER A 119 -1.61 -16.79 -17.26
CA SER A 119 -0.24 -16.31 -17.09
C SER A 119 -0.13 -14.79 -17.20
N GLU A 120 -0.88 -14.19 -18.12
CA GLU A 120 -0.99 -12.73 -18.30
C GLU A 120 -1.57 -12.03 -17.05
N ARG A 121 -2.70 -12.53 -16.53
CA ARG A 121 -3.32 -12.00 -15.30
C ARG A 121 -2.43 -12.15 -14.08
N ALA A 122 -1.72 -13.28 -13.97
CA ALA A 122 -0.76 -13.49 -12.89
C ALA A 122 0.38 -12.47 -12.96
N MET A 123 0.91 -12.19 -14.16
CA MET A 123 1.95 -11.17 -14.34
C MET A 123 1.46 -9.78 -13.99
N ALA A 124 0.26 -9.39 -14.43
CA ALA A 124 -0.36 -8.11 -14.05
C ALA A 124 -0.50 -7.97 -12.52
N GLY A 125 -0.92 -9.05 -11.84
CA GLY A 125 -1.01 -9.07 -10.38
C GLY A 125 0.34 -8.95 -9.69
N ILE A 126 1.37 -9.65 -10.17
CA ILE A 126 2.73 -9.59 -9.63
C ILE A 126 3.30 -8.17 -9.77
N VAL A 127 3.17 -7.57 -10.95
CA VAL A 127 3.62 -6.19 -11.21
C VAL A 127 2.89 -5.21 -10.30
N SER A 128 1.56 -5.36 -10.17
CA SER A 128 0.75 -4.51 -9.30
C SER A 128 1.13 -4.64 -7.82
N ALA A 129 1.38 -5.87 -7.35
CA ALA A 129 1.88 -6.12 -6.00
C ALA A 129 3.25 -5.48 -5.80
N ALA A 130 4.17 -5.62 -6.75
CA ALA A 130 5.50 -5.03 -6.68
C ALA A 130 5.44 -3.49 -6.65
N LEU A 131 4.54 -2.87 -7.42
CA LEU A 131 4.34 -1.42 -7.43
C LEU A 131 3.69 -0.90 -6.14
N ALA A 132 2.77 -1.65 -5.55
CA ALA A 132 2.11 -1.26 -4.30
C ALA A 132 2.95 -1.56 -3.05
N LEU A 133 3.90 -2.48 -3.13
CA LEU A 133 4.73 -2.90 -2.00
C LEU A 133 5.49 -1.74 -1.32
N PRO A 134 6.13 -0.79 -2.03
CA PRO A 134 6.74 0.39 -1.42
C PRO A 134 5.80 1.17 -0.51
N PHE A 135 4.55 1.35 -0.93
CA PHE A 135 3.54 2.04 -0.14
C PHE A 135 3.21 1.28 1.13
N PHE A 136 2.91 -0.02 1.03
CA PHE A 136 2.55 -0.83 2.19
C PHE A 136 3.71 -0.99 3.18
N LEU A 137 4.95 -1.07 2.68
CA LEU A 137 6.13 -1.09 3.55
C LEU A 137 6.31 0.23 4.30
N ALA A 138 6.11 1.36 3.63
CA ALA A 138 6.16 2.66 4.26
C ALA A 138 5.03 2.82 5.29
N LEU A 139 3.79 2.47 4.92
CA LEU A 139 2.62 2.52 5.80
C LEU A 139 2.84 1.68 7.06
N GLU A 140 3.14 0.39 6.91
CA GLU A 140 3.24 -0.52 8.03
C GLU A 140 4.54 -0.32 8.83
N GLY A 141 5.66 -0.02 8.16
CA GLY A 141 6.93 0.26 8.84
C GLY A 141 6.91 1.56 9.65
N LEU A 142 6.17 2.57 9.19
CA LEU A 142 6.06 3.85 9.88
C LEU A 142 4.99 3.81 10.98
N LEU A 143 3.79 3.30 10.69
CA LEU A 143 2.62 3.46 11.55
C LEU A 143 2.30 2.23 12.41
N ARG A 144 2.70 1.02 12.03
CA ARG A 144 2.42 -0.20 12.82
C ARG A 144 3.52 -0.48 13.84
N ARG A 145 3.52 0.28 14.94
CA ARG A 145 4.48 0.13 16.05
C ARG A 145 3.80 0.01 17.40
N GLY A 146 4.45 -0.72 18.32
CA GLY A 146 4.05 -0.82 19.72
C GLY A 146 3.16 -2.03 20.02
N ASN A 147 2.22 -1.86 20.95
CA ASN A 147 1.24 -2.89 21.27
C ASN A 147 0.22 -3.06 20.12
N LEU A 148 -0.53 -4.17 20.11
CA LEU A 148 -1.44 -4.51 19.01
C LEU A 148 -2.50 -3.41 18.78
N LEU A 149 -3.07 -2.84 19.85
CA LEU A 149 -4.11 -1.82 19.74
C LEU A 149 -3.58 -0.53 19.10
N VAL A 150 -2.42 -0.04 19.54
CA VAL A 150 -1.76 1.15 18.99
C VAL A 150 -1.31 0.90 17.56
N ALA A 151 -0.81 -0.30 17.27
CA ALA A 151 -0.38 -0.70 15.94
C ALA A 151 -1.55 -0.74 14.93
N VAL A 152 -2.70 -1.29 15.34
CA VAL A 152 -3.95 -1.29 14.55
C VAL A 152 -4.48 0.12 14.37
N ALA A 153 -4.57 0.91 15.44
CA ALA A 153 -5.05 2.29 15.38
C ALA A 153 -4.17 3.17 14.47
N GLY A 154 -2.85 3.05 14.56
CA GLY A 154 -1.91 3.76 13.71
C GLY A 154 -2.04 3.36 12.23
N SER A 155 -2.15 2.05 11.97
CA SER A 155 -2.32 1.54 10.60
C SER A 155 -3.68 1.96 10.00
N LEU A 156 -4.77 1.97 10.79
CA LEU A 156 -6.07 2.49 10.37
C LEU A 156 -6.03 3.99 10.08
N ALA A 157 -5.39 4.79 10.96
CA ALA A 157 -5.23 6.22 10.76
C ALA A 157 -4.48 6.53 9.46
N GLY A 158 -3.42 5.77 9.14
CA GLY A 158 -2.70 5.90 7.88
C GLY A 158 -3.56 5.59 6.66
N ARG A 159 -4.40 4.56 6.71
CA ARG A 159 -5.32 4.24 5.61
C ARG A 159 -6.39 5.30 5.41
N LEU A 160 -6.99 5.78 6.49
CA LEU A 160 -7.95 6.89 6.42
C LEU A 160 -7.30 8.12 5.82
N LEU A 161 -6.08 8.45 6.25
CA LEU A 161 -5.30 9.54 5.70
C LEU A 161 -4.99 9.34 4.21
N ALA A 162 -4.67 8.12 3.79
CA ALA A 162 -4.46 7.80 2.38
C ALA A 162 -5.72 8.06 1.54
N VAL A 163 -6.89 7.62 2.01
CA VAL A 163 -8.17 7.88 1.37
C VAL A 163 -8.47 9.38 1.31
N ILE A 164 -8.21 10.11 2.40
CA ILE A 164 -8.40 11.56 2.45
C ILE A 164 -7.50 12.26 1.42
N VAL A 165 -6.22 11.89 1.31
CA VAL A 165 -5.31 12.52 0.33
C VAL A 165 -5.73 12.23 -1.10
N VAL A 166 -6.20 11.01 -1.38
CA VAL A 166 -6.77 10.68 -2.70
C VAL A 166 -8.00 11.54 -3.00
N TYR A 167 -8.89 11.71 -2.02
CA TYR A 167 -10.05 12.59 -2.14
C TYR A 167 -9.67 14.05 -2.38
N VAL A 168 -8.66 14.55 -1.68
CA VAL A 168 -8.09 15.89 -1.92
C VAL A 168 -7.56 15.99 -3.35
N GLY A 169 -6.86 14.98 -3.85
CA GLY A 169 -6.40 14.92 -5.24
C GLY A 169 -7.54 15.00 -6.26
N LEU A 170 -8.69 14.37 -5.98
CA LEU A 170 -9.89 14.45 -6.82
C LEU A 170 -10.48 15.86 -6.82
N VAL A 171 -10.67 16.46 -5.63
CA VAL A 171 -11.21 17.83 -5.50
C VAL A 171 -10.31 18.86 -6.18
N LEU A 172 -8.99 18.65 -6.16
CA LEU A 172 -8.01 19.50 -6.83
C LEU A 172 -7.87 19.21 -8.35
N GLY A 173 -8.62 18.24 -8.90
CA GLY A 173 -8.56 17.87 -10.30
C GLY A 173 -7.26 17.17 -10.74
N VAL A 174 -6.49 16.64 -9.78
CA VAL A 174 -5.27 15.85 -10.04
C VAL A 174 -5.64 14.48 -10.61
N PHE A 175 -6.75 13.90 -10.13
CA PHE A 175 -7.28 12.63 -10.58
C PHE A 175 -8.56 12.82 -11.39
N GLN A 176 -8.84 11.91 -12.33
CA GLN A 176 -10.11 11.88 -13.06
C GLN A 176 -11.25 11.40 -12.16
N ASP A 177 -12.50 11.79 -12.43
CA ASP A 177 -13.67 11.41 -11.62
C ASP A 177 -13.84 9.89 -11.48
N ILE A 178 -13.47 9.11 -12.50
CA ILE A 178 -13.50 7.64 -12.46
C ILE A 178 -12.57 7.07 -11.38
N VAL A 179 -11.46 7.75 -11.08
CA VAL A 179 -10.54 7.42 -9.99
C VAL A 179 -11.22 7.60 -8.64
N GLY A 180 -12.24 8.45 -8.52
CA GLY A 180 -13.05 8.60 -7.32
C GLY A 180 -13.82 7.34 -6.93
N LEU A 181 -14.33 6.60 -7.90
CA LEU A 181 -14.96 5.31 -7.66
C LEU A 181 -13.93 4.29 -7.16
N TYR A 182 -12.75 4.26 -7.79
CA TYR A 182 -11.64 3.39 -7.38
C TYR A 182 -11.07 3.78 -6.01
N ALA A 183 -11.09 5.06 -5.63
CA ALA A 183 -10.63 5.55 -4.33
C ALA A 183 -11.51 5.03 -3.19
N MET A 184 -12.82 5.08 -3.38
CA MET A 184 -13.78 4.52 -2.41
C MET A 184 -13.56 3.01 -2.26
N PHE A 185 -13.43 2.30 -3.38
CA PHE A 185 -13.16 0.86 -3.39
C PHE A 185 -11.83 0.53 -2.71
N LEU A 186 -10.77 1.29 -3.00
CA LEU A 186 -9.47 1.16 -2.35
C LEU A 186 -9.59 1.38 -0.83
N GLY A 187 -10.35 2.38 -0.38
CA GLY A 187 -10.61 2.60 1.04
C GLY A 187 -11.23 1.37 1.71
N VAL A 188 -12.23 0.75 1.08
CA VAL A 188 -12.85 -0.49 1.57
C VAL A 188 -11.83 -1.63 1.59
N LEU A 189 -11.03 -1.81 0.52
CA LEU A 189 -10.00 -2.84 0.46
C LEU A 189 -8.93 -2.68 1.53
N LEU A 190 -8.45 -1.45 1.72
CA LEU A 190 -7.46 -1.12 2.74
C LEU A 190 -7.98 -1.48 4.14
N LEU A 191 -9.25 -1.20 4.43
CA LEU A 191 -9.90 -1.61 5.67
C LEU A 191 -10.05 -3.14 5.78
N LEU A 192 -10.46 -3.80 4.70
CA LEU A 192 -10.61 -5.26 4.65
C LEU A 192 -9.28 -5.99 4.88
N PHE A 193 -8.16 -5.39 4.49
CA PHE A 193 -6.84 -5.97 4.72
C PHE A 193 -6.35 -5.82 6.17
N GLU A 194 -6.94 -4.94 6.98
CA GLU A 194 -6.47 -4.68 8.34
C GLU A 194 -6.51 -5.90 9.26
N PRO A 195 -7.60 -6.68 9.36
CA PRO A 195 -7.65 -7.85 10.25
C PRO A 195 -6.53 -8.86 9.96
N LEU A 196 -6.24 -9.09 8.67
CA LEU A 196 -5.20 -10.02 8.25
C LEU A 196 -3.80 -9.47 8.57
N ALA A 197 -3.58 -8.19 8.34
CA ALA A 197 -2.33 -7.51 8.68
C ALA A 197 -2.10 -7.44 10.20
N ALA A 198 -3.17 -7.20 10.96
CA ALA A 198 -3.16 -7.23 12.42
C ALA A 198 -2.85 -8.62 12.95
N ALA A 199 -3.43 -9.67 12.37
CA ALA A 199 -3.12 -11.06 12.71
C ALA A 199 -1.65 -11.41 12.40
N ALA A 200 -1.15 -11.03 11.22
CA ALA A 200 0.25 -11.25 10.85
C ALA A 200 1.22 -10.53 11.81
N TYR A 201 0.88 -9.30 12.19
CA TYR A 201 1.65 -8.53 13.16
C TYR A 201 1.56 -9.10 14.58
N ALA A 202 0.39 -9.59 15.00
CA ALA A 202 0.23 -10.23 16.31
C ALA A 202 1.09 -11.49 16.44
N ALA A 203 1.22 -12.26 15.36
CA ALA A 203 2.00 -13.50 15.33
C ALA A 203 3.52 -13.25 15.30
N GLY A 204 3.98 -12.35 14.43
CA GLY A 204 5.43 -12.17 14.17
C GLY A 204 6.06 -10.87 14.66
N ARG A 205 5.24 -9.88 15.05
CA ARG A 205 5.65 -8.49 15.34
C ARG A 205 6.50 -7.83 14.24
N ASP A 206 6.42 -8.35 13.01
CA ASP A 206 7.12 -7.83 11.85
C ASP A 206 6.13 -7.14 10.89
N PRO A 207 6.19 -5.80 10.75
CA PRO A 207 5.29 -5.06 9.87
C PRO A 207 5.50 -5.38 8.37
N ARG A 208 6.63 -5.98 7.98
CA ARG A 208 6.89 -6.35 6.59
C ARG A 208 6.00 -7.47 6.10
N VAL A 209 5.68 -8.42 6.99
CA VAL A 209 4.80 -9.54 6.64
C VAL A 209 3.40 -9.00 6.33
N ALA A 210 2.91 -8.08 7.15
CA ALA A 210 1.66 -7.36 6.88
C ALA A 210 1.69 -6.63 5.53
N ALA A 211 2.78 -5.91 5.23
CA ALA A 211 2.94 -5.21 3.97
C ALA A 211 2.97 -6.13 2.74
N LEU A 212 3.68 -7.26 2.82
CA LEU A 212 3.75 -8.26 1.74
C LEU A 212 2.39 -8.88 1.47
N ILE A 213 1.65 -9.22 2.53
CA ILE A 213 0.30 -9.78 2.42
C ILE A 213 -0.63 -8.76 1.75
N GLN A 214 -0.60 -7.49 2.17
CA GLN A 214 -1.43 -6.44 1.59
C GLN A 214 -1.11 -6.18 0.12
N ALA A 215 0.18 -6.08 -0.22
CA ALA A 215 0.62 -5.91 -1.59
C ALA A 215 0.20 -7.10 -2.47
N GLY A 216 0.38 -8.32 -1.96
CA GLY A 216 -0.02 -9.55 -2.64
C GLY A 216 -1.54 -9.65 -2.86
N LEU A 217 -2.34 -9.26 -1.86
CA LEU A 217 -3.80 -9.22 -1.99
C LEU A 217 -4.27 -8.17 -2.99
N LEU A 218 -3.68 -6.97 -2.98
CA LEU A 218 -3.99 -5.97 -3.99
C LEU A 218 -3.64 -6.47 -5.39
N GLY A 219 -2.45 -7.07 -5.54
CA GLY A 219 -2.03 -7.69 -6.81
C GLY A 219 -2.97 -8.81 -7.26
N TRP A 220 -3.43 -9.66 -6.34
CA TRP A 220 -4.41 -10.70 -6.63
C TRP A 220 -5.74 -10.10 -7.13
N ILE A 221 -6.23 -9.05 -6.47
CA ILE A 221 -7.46 -8.36 -6.88
C ILE A 221 -7.30 -7.79 -8.29
N VAL A 222 -6.16 -7.16 -8.59
CA VAL A 222 -5.87 -6.67 -9.96
C VAL A 222 -5.85 -7.82 -10.96
N ALA A 223 -5.16 -8.93 -10.66
CA ALA A 223 -5.08 -10.10 -11.54
C ALA A 223 -6.47 -10.64 -11.91
N VAL A 224 -7.41 -10.65 -10.97
CA VAL A 224 -8.78 -11.14 -11.19
C VAL A 224 -9.64 -10.13 -11.96
N MET A 225 -9.37 -8.83 -11.81
CA MET A 225 -10.13 -7.77 -12.49
C MET A 225 -9.71 -7.56 -13.95
N VAL A 226 -8.49 -7.93 -14.35
CA VAL A 226 -8.03 -7.79 -15.73
C VAL A 226 -8.91 -8.63 -16.68
N PRO A 227 -9.58 -8.03 -17.68
CA PRO A 227 -10.42 -8.78 -18.61
C PRO A 227 -9.59 -9.81 -19.40
N TRP A 228 -10.23 -10.92 -19.79
CA TRP A 228 -9.56 -11.95 -20.59
C TRP A 228 -9.60 -11.51 -22.05
N SER A 229 -8.45 -11.40 -22.69
CA SER A 229 -8.26 -10.94 -24.07
C SER A 229 -8.18 -12.08 -25.09
N GLY A 230 -8.50 -13.31 -24.68
CA GLY A 230 -8.44 -14.51 -25.54
C GLY A 230 -9.67 -14.71 -26.42
#